data_AF-A0A2G2VVM8-F1
#
_entry.id   AF-A0A2G2VVM8-F1
#
_cell.length_a   1.000
_cell.length_b   1.000
_cell.length_c   1.000
_cell.angle_alpha   90.00
_cell.angle_beta   90.00
_cell.angle_gamma   90.00
#
_symmetry.space_group_name_H-M   'P 1'
#
loop_
_entity.id
_entity.type
_entity.pdbx_description
1 polymer ?
#
loop_
_entity_poly.entity_id
_entity_poly.type
_entity_poly.pdbx_seq_one_letter_code
_entity_poly.pdbx_strand_id
1 'polypeptide(L)' 'MNMPLQLCEGRDPKGLYKLAREGKIKGFTGIDDPYEPPLNCEIEIQLKDGVVPTPLEMAGQVVSYMEDRGFLEA' A
#
# COMPACT_ATOMS: atom_id res chain seq x y z
N MET A 1 -1.93 -2.93 1.54
CA MET A 1 -1.30 -1.65 1.94
C MET A 1 -2.36 -0.58 1.92
N ASN A 2 -2.73 -0.03 3.07
CA ASN A 2 -3.64 1.10 3.19
C ASN A 2 -2.82 2.36 3.51
N MET A 3 -2.51 3.12 2.47
CA MET A 3 -1.69 4.33 2.56
C MET A 3 -2.42 5.48 1.87
N PRO A 4 -2.47 6.68 2.49
CA PRO A 4 -3.08 7.85 1.86
C PRO A 4 -2.45 8.18 0.50
N LEU A 5 -3.28 8.57 -0.47
CA LEU A 5 -2.83 8.96 -1.81
C LEU A 5 -1.73 10.02 -1.77
N GLN A 6 -1.87 11.02 -0.89
CA GLN A 6 -0.92 12.13 -0.75
C GLN A 6 0.47 11.65 -0.33
N LEU A 7 0.55 10.59 0.49
CA LEU A 7 1.82 9.98 0.88
C LEU A 7 2.45 9.22 -0.30
N CYS A 8 1.64 8.49 -1.07
CA CYS A 8 2.09 7.78 -2.27
C CYS A 8 2.61 8.76 -3.34
N GLU A 9 1.85 9.82 -3.61
CA GLU A 9 2.19 10.90 -4.53
C GLU A 9 3.39 11.72 -4.05
N GLY A 10 3.52 11.95 -2.75
CA GLY A 10 4.70 12.63 -2.19
C GLY A 10 6.00 11.83 -2.33
N ARG A 11 5.91 10.49 -2.41
CA ARG A 11 7.08 9.61 -2.65
C ARG A 11 7.48 9.55 -4.12
N ASP A 12 6.49 9.46 -5.01
CA ASP A 12 6.58 9.31 -6.47
C ASP A 12 7.94 8.82 -7.02
N PRO A 13 8.40 7.62 -6.64
CA PRO A 13 9.78 7.18 -6.90
C PRO A 13 10.09 7.00 -8.38
N LYS A 14 9.05 6.94 -9.22
CA LYS A 14 9.13 6.73 -10.66
C LYS A 14 8.67 7.95 -11.46
N GLY A 15 8.24 9.03 -10.81
CA GLY A 15 7.68 10.20 -11.48
C GLY A 15 6.30 9.95 -12.14
N LEU A 16 5.61 8.87 -11.79
CA LEU A 16 4.36 8.48 -12.44
C LEU A 16 3.20 9.39 -12.03
N TYR A 17 3.12 9.76 -10.75
CA TYR A 17 2.09 10.70 -10.28
C TYR A 17 2.28 12.06 -10.94
N LYS A 18 3.52 12.55 -11.02
CA LYS A 18 3.83 13.79 -11.75
C LYS A 18 3.37 13.74 -13.20
N LEU A 19 3.69 12.67 -13.94
CA LEU A 19 3.28 12.51 -15.34
C LEU A 19 1.76 12.42 -15.50
N ALA A 20 1.06 11.78 -14.55
CA ALA A 20 -0.40 11.73 -14.53
C ALA A 20 -1.02 13.11 -14.28
N ARG A 21 -0.50 13.88 -13.31
CA ARG A 21 -0.94 15.26 -13.04
C ARG A 21 -0.68 16.20 -14.22
N GLU A 22 0.37 15.96 -15.00
CA GLU A 22 0.66 16.66 -16.26
C GLU A 22 -0.22 16.20 -17.44
N GLY A 23 -1.10 15.22 -17.25
CA GLY A 23 -1.99 14.69 -18.28
C GLY A 23 -1.30 13.81 -19.33
N LYS A 24 -0.04 13.43 -19.11
CA LYS A 24 0.75 12.56 -20.01
C LYS A 24 0.38 11.09 -19.86
N ILE A 25 -0.16 10.70 -18.70
CA ILE A 25 -0.72 9.38 -18.44
C ILE A 25 -2.21 9.58 -18.13
N LYS A 26 -3.08 8.88 -18.85
CA LYS A 26 -4.53 8.84 -18.61
C LYS A 26 -4.90 7.52 -17.95
N GLY A 27 -5.98 7.51 -17.19
CA GLY A 27 -6.44 6.31 -16.48
C GLY A 27 -5.47 5.87 -15.40
N PHE A 28 -4.83 6.82 -14.72
CA PHE A 28 -3.89 6.57 -13.64
C PHE A 28 -4.65 6.39 -12.31
N THR A 29 -4.52 5.20 -11.74
CA THR A 29 -5.20 4.80 -10.50
C THR A 29 -4.91 5.77 -9.35
N GLY A 30 -5.97 6.25 -8.70
CA GLY A 30 -5.92 7.25 -7.64
C GLY A 30 -5.90 8.71 -8.11
N ILE A 31 -5.81 8.97 -9.43
CA ILE A 31 -5.86 10.32 -10.01
C ILE A 31 -7.13 10.51 -10.84
N ASP A 32 -7.23 9.84 -11.98
CA ASP A 32 -8.36 9.91 -12.91
C ASP A 32 -9.01 8.54 -13.17
N ASP A 33 -8.54 7.50 -12.47
CA ASP A 33 -9.13 6.15 -12.41
C ASP A 33 -9.25 5.71 -10.94
N PRO A 34 -10.36 5.07 -10.51
CA PRO A 34 -10.59 4.75 -9.10
C PRO A 34 -9.69 3.60 -8.62
N TYR A 35 -9.41 3.59 -7.31
CA TYR A 35 -8.90 2.41 -6.61
C TYR A 35 -9.98 1.91 -5.66
N GLU A 36 -10.37 0.65 -5.79
CA GLU A 36 -11.33 0.01 -4.90
C GLU A 36 -10.58 -0.78 -3.81
N PRO A 37 -10.56 -0.31 -2.55
CA PRO A 37 -9.90 -1.03 -1.47
C PRO A 37 -10.62 -2.37 -1.17
N PRO A 38 -9.90 -3.41 -0.71
CA PRO A 38 -10.52 -4.67 -0.32
C PRO A 38 -11.58 -4.48 0.78
N LEU A 39 -12.75 -5.10 0.62
CA LEU A 39 -13.84 -5.03 1.60
C LEU A 39 -13.58 -5.91 2.85
N ASN A 40 -12.86 -7.02 2.67
CA ASN A 40 -12.52 -7.95 3.74
C ASN A 40 -11.16 -8.57 3.43
N CYS A 41 -10.09 -7.98 3.94
CA CYS A 41 -8.73 -8.49 3.77
C CYS A 41 -8.26 -9.21 5.03
N GLU A 42 -7.40 -10.21 4.85
CA GLU A 42 -6.82 -10.98 5.95
C GLU A 42 -5.79 -10.16 6.75
N ILE A 43 -5.05 -9.28 6.06
CA ILE A 43 -4.05 -8.41 6.65
C ILE A 43 -4.14 -7.02 6.01
N GLU A 44 -4.31 -6.01 6.85
CA GLU A 44 -4.16 -4.62 6.46
C GLU A 44 -2.88 -4.04 7.07
N ILE A 45 -2.02 -3.49 6.21
CA ILE A 45 -0.83 -2.75 6.61
C ILE A 45 -1.12 -1.27 6.44
N GLN A 46 -1.13 -0.54 7.55
CA GLN A 46 -1.49 0.88 7.64
C GLN A 46 -0.44 1.66 8.43
N LEU A 47 -0.63 2.99 8.51
CA LEU A 47 0.16 3.85 9.38
C LEU A 47 0.03 3.40 10.84
N LYS A 48 1.14 3.41 11.58
CA LYS A 48 1.17 3.22 13.03
C LYS A 48 1.51 4.55 13.68
N ASP A 49 0.59 5.11 14.47
CA ASP A 49 0.73 6.42 15.11
C ASP A 49 1.10 7.55 14.14
N GLY A 50 0.52 7.51 12.93
CA GLY A 50 0.79 8.48 11.87
C GLY A 50 2.12 8.27 11.13
N VAL A 51 2.89 7.25 11.46
CA VAL A 51 4.19 6.93 10.86
C VAL A 51 4.05 5.70 9.97
N VAL A 52 4.77 5.71 8.84
CA VAL A 52 4.83 4.54 7.95
C VAL A 52 5.75 3.49 8.57
N PRO A 53 5.27 2.27 8.86
CA PRO A 53 6.13 1.20 9.35
C PRO A 53 7.22 0.87 8.32
N THR A 54 8.35 0.40 8.82
CA THR A 54 9.45 -0.06 7.97
C THR A 54 9.06 -1.31 7.19
N PRO A 55 9.69 -1.57 6.02
CA PRO A 55 9.45 -2.83 5.29
C PRO A 55 9.67 -4.08 6.13
N LEU A 56 10.63 -4.05 7.06
CA LEU A 56 10.90 -5.17 7.97
C LEU A 56 9.75 -5.42 8.94
N GLU A 57 9.20 -4.38 9.57
CA GLU A 57 8.04 -4.52 10.47
C GLU A 57 6.79 -4.97 9.72
N MET A 58 6.58 -4.45 8.51
CA MET A 58 5.45 -4.86 7.64
C MET A 58 5.56 -6.33 7.26
N ALA A 59 6.76 -6.80 6.86
CA ALA A 59 7.00 -8.21 6.57
C ALA A 59 6.82 -9.08 7.82
N GLY A 60 7.29 -8.63 8.99
CA GLY A 60 7.09 -9.31 10.26
C GLY A 60 5.61 -9.54 10.58
N GLN A 61 4.75 -8.54 10.35
CA GLN A 61 3.30 -8.70 10.51
C GLN A 61 2.71 -9.81 9.62
N VAL A 62 3.20 -9.92 8.38
CA VAL A 62 2.76 -10.99 7.46
C VAL A 62 3.24 -12.35 7.93
N VAL A 63 4.51 -12.46 8.36
CA VAL A 63 5.07 -13.72 8.87
C VAL A 63 4.32 -14.20 10.11
N SER A 64 4.08 -13.33 11.09
CA SER A 64 3.29 -13.69 12.28
C SER A 64 1.88 -14.16 11.94
N TYR A 65 1.22 -13.53 10.96
CA TYR A 65 -0.07 -14.02 10.48
C TYR A 65 0.02 -15.43 9.88
N MET A 66 1.07 -15.73 9.12
CA MET A 66 1.27 -17.06 8.53
C MET A 66 1.55 -18.12 9.60
N GLU A 67 2.32 -17.77 10.64
CA GLU A 67 2.58 -18.62 11.80
C GLU A 67 1.28 -18.92 12.56
N ASP A 68 0.49 -17.89 12.90
CA ASP A 68 -0.77 -18.03 13.64
C ASP A 68 -1.81 -18.88 12.89
N ARG A 69 -1.75 -18.89 11.56
CA ARG A 69 -2.61 -19.71 10.69
C ARG A 69 -2.07 -21.12 10.44
N GLY A 70 -0.90 -21.46 10.97
CA GLY A 70 -0.25 -22.75 10.77
C GLY A 70 0.28 -22.96 9.35
N PHE A 71 0.45 -21.89 8.57
CA PHE A 71 0.96 -22.00 7.19
C PHE A 71 2.46 -22.28 7.11
N LEU A 72 3.18 -22.17 8.23
CA LEU A 72 4.63 -22.39 8.31
C LEU A 72 5.01 -23.74 8.94
N GLU A 73 4.03 -24.57 9.30
CA GLU A 73 4.23 -25.93 9.80
C GLU A 73 4.03 -26.96 8.67
N ALA A 74 4.66 -28.12 8.78
CA ALA A 74 4.72 -29.16 7.75
C ALA A 74 3.63 -30.24 7.88
#